data_AF-A0A1N7DYN0-F1
#
_entry.id   AF-A0A1N7DYN0-F1
#
_cell.length_a   1.000
_cell.length_b   1.000
_cell.length_c   1.000
_cell.angle_alpha   90.00
_cell.angle_beta   90.00
_cell.angle_gamma   90.00
#
_symmetry.space_group_name_H-M   'P 1'
#
loop_
_entity.id
_entity.type
_entity.pdbx_description
1 polymer ?
#
loop_
_entity_poly.entity_id
_entity_poly.type
_entity_poly.pdbx_seq_one_letter_code
_entity_poly.pdbx_strand_id
1 'polypeptide(L)' 'MSNLESLEEIAREAWAGNYERTGVLSKGELLYVALASGRMRELAPSDSIPYAVDRVGPEWMAHMLQVWRSDSQPTT' A
#
# COMPACT_ATOMS: atom_id res chain seq x y z
N MET A 1 6.81 -17.29 -2.26
CA MET A 1 6.63 -15.85 -2.04
C MET A 1 5.19 -15.64 -1.68
N SER A 2 4.92 -15.09 -0.50
CA SER A 2 3.55 -14.78 -0.10
C SER A 2 3.02 -13.61 -0.95
N ASN A 3 1.70 -13.52 -1.17
CA ASN A 3 1.12 -12.41 -1.95
C ASN A 3 1.55 -11.05 -1.37
N LEU A 4 1.62 -10.96 -0.03
CA LEU A 4 2.02 -9.75 0.68
C LEU A 4 3.47 -9.31 0.38
N GLU A 5 4.43 -10.24 0.30
CA GLU A 5 5.82 -9.90 -0.08
C GLU A 5 5.90 -9.23 -1.46
N SER A 6 5.14 -9.75 -2.43
CA SER A 6 5.07 -9.13 -3.76
C SER A 6 4.39 -7.76 -3.73
N LEU A 7 3.38 -7.56 -2.87
CA LEU A 7 2.79 -6.24 -2.66
C LEU A 7 3.76 -5.27 -1.96
N GLU A 8 4.66 -5.75 -1.10
CA GLU A 8 5.70 -4.92 -0.49
C GLU A 8 6.67 -4.35 -1.51
N GLU A 9 7.10 -5.19 -2.45
CA GLU A 9 7.97 -4.74 -3.54
C GLU A 9 7.29 -3.64 -4.35
N ILE A 10 6.03 -3.83 -4.71
CA ILE A 10 5.24 -2.84 -5.46
C ILE A 10 5.02 -1.58 -4.61
N ALA A 11 4.82 -1.71 -3.29
CA ALA A 11 4.70 -0.56 -2.40
C ALA A 11 5.99 0.25 -2.30
N ARG A 12 7.17 -0.39 -2.31
CA ARG A 12 8.47 0.33 -2.37
C ARG A 12 8.71 1.01 -3.72
N GLU A 13 8.29 0.39 -4.82
CA GLU A 13 8.31 1.03 -6.13
C GLU A 13 7.39 2.28 -6.15
N ALA A 14 6.16 2.14 -5.65
CA ALA A 14 5.20 3.23 -5.56
C ALA A 14 5.67 4.35 -4.63
N TRP A 15 6.34 4.00 -3.52
CA TRP A 15 7.01 4.97 -2.66
C TRP A 15 7.99 5.85 -3.43
N ALA A 16 8.81 5.22 -4.29
CA ALA A 16 9.75 5.88 -5.19
C ALA A 16 9.08 6.58 -6.39
N GLY A 17 7.75 6.53 -6.50
CA GLY A 17 6.98 7.16 -7.58
C GLY A 17 6.85 6.30 -8.84
N ASN A 18 7.22 5.01 -8.79
CA ASN A 18 7.00 4.08 -9.89
C ASN A 18 5.70 3.29 -9.69
N TYR A 19 4.74 3.45 -10.60
CA TYR A 19 3.41 2.86 -10.51
C TYR A 19 3.12 1.79 -11.58
N GLU A 20 4.13 1.35 -12.35
CA GLU A 20 3.91 0.46 -13.50
C GLU A 20 3.19 -0.85 -13.13
N ARG A 21 3.49 -1.40 -11.95
CA ARG A 21 2.92 -2.68 -11.48
C ARG A 21 1.58 -2.54 -10.77
N THR A 22 1.07 -1.34 -10.52
CA THR A 22 -0.17 -1.16 -9.75
C THR A 22 -1.44 -1.40 -10.58
N GLY A 23 -1.36 -1.28 -11.90
CA GLY A 23 -2.52 -1.39 -12.79
C GLY A 23 -3.15 -2.79 -12.90
N VAL A 24 -2.43 -3.84 -12.48
CA VAL A 24 -2.89 -5.24 -12.50
C VAL A 24 -3.45 -5.70 -11.15
N LEU A 25 -3.37 -4.85 -10.12
CA LEU A 25 -3.78 -5.21 -8.77
C LEU A 25 -5.30 -5.20 -8.64
N SER A 26 -5.82 -6.12 -7.83
CA SER A 26 -7.20 -6.02 -7.36
C SER A 26 -7.38 -4.78 -6.49
N LYS A 27 -8.65 -4.40 -6.23
CA LYS A 27 -8.93 -3.22 -5.40
C LYS A 27 -8.32 -3.31 -4.00
N GLY A 28 -8.35 -4.48 -3.35
CA GLY A 28 -7.78 -4.65 -2.01
C GLY A 28 -6.26 -4.53 -2.01
N GLU A 29 -5.60 -5.13 -3.02
CA GLU A 29 -4.16 -5.06 -3.21
C GLU A 29 -3.69 -3.64 -3.54
N LEU A 30 -4.42 -2.91 -4.38
CA LEU A 30 -4.13 -1.52 -4.69
C LEU A 30 -4.23 -0.64 -3.44
N LEU A 31 -5.25 -0.85 -2.60
CA LEU A 31 -5.41 -0.11 -1.35
C LEU A 31 -4.31 -0.47 -0.33
N TYR A 32 -3.88 -1.72 -0.29
CA TYR A 32 -2.72 -2.14 0.50
C TYR A 32 -1.47 -1.35 0.09
N VAL A 33 -1.14 -1.36 -1.21
CA VAL A 33 0.01 -0.65 -1.78
C VAL A 33 -0.11 0.86 -1.54
N ALA A 34 -1.30 1.44 -1.70
CA ALA A 34 -1.55 2.86 -1.50
C ALA A 34 -1.34 3.31 -0.04
N LEU A 35 -1.79 2.51 0.93
CA LEU A 35 -1.56 2.77 2.35
C LEU A 35 -0.09 2.59 2.72
N ALA A 36 0.54 1.48 2.31
CA ALA A 36 1.94 1.18 2.63
C ALA A 36 2.91 2.22 2.06
N SER A 37 2.68 2.66 0.81
CA SER A 37 3.54 3.65 0.13
C SER A 37 3.23 5.11 0.49
N GLY A 38 2.15 5.37 1.23
CA GLY A 38 1.66 6.74 1.50
C GLY A 38 1.10 7.46 0.25
N ARG A 39 0.84 6.74 -0.86
CA ARG A 39 0.41 7.28 -2.15
C ARG A 39 -1.10 7.16 -2.38
N MET A 40 -1.90 7.37 -1.34
CA MET A 40 -3.37 7.30 -1.43
C MET A 40 -3.93 8.24 -2.51
N ARG A 41 -3.36 9.44 -2.67
CA ARG A 41 -3.84 10.42 -3.65
C ARG A 41 -3.58 9.97 -5.08
N GLU A 42 -2.46 9.30 -5.33
CA GLU A 42 -2.04 8.86 -6.66
C GLU A 42 -2.71 7.54 -7.04
N LEU A 43 -2.82 6.59 -6.10
CA LEU A 43 -3.27 5.23 -6.38
C LEU A 43 -4.75 5.00 -6.09
N ALA A 44 -5.33 5.71 -5.13
CA ALA A 44 -6.71 5.52 -4.69
C ALA A 44 -7.44 6.86 -4.45
N PRO A 45 -7.47 7.79 -5.45
CA PRO A 45 -7.96 9.16 -5.27
C PRO A 45 -9.42 9.26 -4.86
N SER A 46 -10.22 8.22 -5.11
CA SER A 46 -11.65 8.19 -4.80
C SER A 46 -11.99 7.53 -3.46
N ASP A 47 -10.99 7.02 -2.73
CA ASP A 47 -11.19 6.29 -1.48
C ASP A 47 -10.70 7.10 -0.28
N SER A 48 -11.43 7.01 0.83
CA SER A 48 -10.99 7.56 2.10
C SER A 48 -10.08 6.57 2.84
N ILE A 49 -9.18 7.07 3.69
CA ILE A 49 -8.31 6.22 4.53
C ILE A 49 -9.12 5.25 5.40
N PRO A 50 -10.21 5.66 6.10
CA PRO A 50 -11.01 4.72 6.89
C PRO A 50 -11.59 3.57 6.06
N TYR A 51 -12.10 3.86 4.86
CA TYR A 51 -12.59 2.82 3.95
C TYR A 51 -11.47 1.88 3.48
N ALA A 52 -10.30 2.43 3.15
CA ALA A 52 -9.15 1.64 2.74
C ALA A 52 -8.69 0.68 3.85
N VAL A 53 -8.59 1.18 5.08
CA VAL A 53 -8.21 0.38 6.27
C VAL A 53 -9.20 -0.74 6.53
N ASP A 54 -10.51 -0.45 6.47
CA ASP A 54 -11.57 -1.46 6.63
C ASP A 54 -11.47 -2.54 5.53
N ARG A 55 -11.25 -2.13 4.28
CA ARG A 55 -11.18 -3.02 3.12
C ARG A 55 -9.94 -3.91 3.11
N VAL A 56 -8.78 -3.40 3.54
CA VAL A 56 -7.53 -4.17 3.65
C VAL A 56 -7.62 -5.18 4.79
N GLY A 57 -8.28 -4.82 5.87
CA GLY A 57 -8.54 -5.72 6.99
C GLY A 57 -7.36 -5.91 7.94
N PRO A 58 -7.62 -6.47 9.13
CA PRO A 58 -6.70 -6.42 10.26
C PRO A 58 -5.41 -7.22 10.07
N GLU A 59 -5.46 -8.37 9.37
CA GLU A 59 -4.29 -9.23 9.17
C GLU A 59 -3.24 -8.57 8.27
N TRP A 60 -3.68 -7.97 7.16
CA TRP A 60 -2.81 -7.29 6.23
C TRP A 60 -2.29 -5.98 6.83
N MET A 61 -3.13 -5.26 7.58
CA MET A 61 -2.68 -4.08 8.34
C MET A 61 -1.61 -4.43 9.38
N ALA A 62 -1.73 -5.57 10.08
CA ALA A 62 -0.71 -6.02 11.02
C ALA A 62 0.62 -6.34 10.33
N HIS A 63 0.57 -7.01 9.17
CA HIS A 63 1.74 -7.25 8.33
C HIS A 63 2.41 -5.94 7.89
N MET A 64 1.62 -4.99 7.37
CA MET A 64 2.09 -3.67 6.94
C MET A 64 2.79 -2.94 8.09
N LEU A 65 2.20 -2.92 9.29
CA LEU A 65 2.83 -2.34 10.47
C LEU A 65 4.14 -3.03 10.85
N GLN A 66 4.25 -4.35 10.70
CA GLN A 66 5.49 -5.05 10.98
C GLN A 66 6.62 -4.63 10.03
N VAL A 67 6.31 -4.45 8.75
CA VAL A 67 7.30 -4.10 7.71
C VAL A 67 7.69 -2.62 7.78
N TRP A 68 6.69 -1.72 7.78
CA TRP A 68 6.91 -0.30 7.52
C TRP A 68 7.08 0.57 8.77
N ARG A 69 6.80 0.06 9.98
CA ARG A 69 6.90 0.89 11.21
C ARG A 69 8.29 1.50 11.45
N SER A 70 9.32 0.90 10.86
CA SER A 70 10.72 1.28 11.05
C SER A 70 11.23 2.15 9.91
N ASP A 71 10.46 2.29 8.83
CA ASP A 71 10.85 3.09 7.68
C ASP A 71 10.59 4.57 7.93
N SER A 72 11.49 5.39 7.40
CA SER A 72 11.35 6.85 7.40
C SER A 72 10.08 7.24 6.66
N GLN A 73 9.20 8.00 7.30
CA GLN A 73 7.98 8.52 6.67
C GLN A 73 8.34 9.47 5.52
N PRO A 74 7.54 9.57 4.45
CA PRO A 74 7.85 10.46 3.36
C PRO A 74 7.78 11.89 3.89
N THR A 75 8.92 12.57 3.89
CA THR A 75 8.96 14.01 4.14
C THR A 75 8.61 14.71 2.83
N THR A 76 7.51 15.48 2.87
CA THR A 76 6.96 16.37 1.83
C THR A 76 7.92 16.78 0.73
#